data_AF-I7LJV1-F1
#
_entry.id   AF-I7LJV1-F1
#
_cell.length_a   1.000
_cell.length_b   1.000
_cell.length_c   1.000
_cell.angle_alpha   90.00
_cell.angle_beta   90.00
_cell.angle_gamma   90.00
#
_symmetry.space_group_name_H-M   'P 1'
#
loop_
_entity.id
_entity.type
_entity.pdbx_description
1 polymer ?
#
loop_
_entity_poly.entity_id
_entity_poly.type
_entity_poly.pdbx_seq_one_letter_code
_entity_poly.pdbx_strand_id
1 'polypeptide(L)'
;MWKQISAILVLVVMTLGAGCLGGLSPPAAVPPTIVPVEGASLDHLPVYTFPFEDGEETIRIGIDPAVYAGAKEADRRLHLYRDLSEEEWIPIYYQAFANDSHQEPFYANLIAAFREIRDREGLDDDRYLELVTAFVQSIPYRTDDSITEPKFPIETYGDGEGDCDDKSLLLAGLLAREGYRVALFYFGDEAHMAVGVGSAGCHYRNTPLAYIETTNASYVGIPPPVLSNGTVLASDPLVIPVGDGPRYYAACDQVMTIERALSVSRARVEALAPELGMRAGELEAEKEYIESLGARMAALSRSGEVREYNRLVPEYNRKARDYNDAVRSYNTLLEESRTTVDLYNHLVTHAHDRPGSYLRARAYLRE
;
A
#
# COMPACT_ATOMS: atom_id res chain seq x y z
N MET A 1 10.79 -71.12 71.33
CA MET A 1 9.64 -70.21 71.25
C MET A 1 10.15 -68.77 71.31
N TRP A 2 9.87 -68.00 70.25
CA TRP A 2 9.95 -66.53 70.10
C TRP A 2 11.09 -65.77 70.83
N LYS A 3 12.26 -65.50 70.23
CA LYS A 3 12.60 -64.45 69.23
C LYS A 3 12.08 -63.04 69.56
N GLN A 4 13.00 -62.25 70.14
CA GLN A 4 12.99 -60.78 70.21
C GLN A 4 12.94 -60.18 68.80
N ILE A 5 12.07 -59.19 68.59
CA ILE A 5 12.00 -58.40 67.35
C ILE A 5 12.43 -56.98 67.70
N SER A 6 13.63 -56.62 67.25
CA SER A 6 14.11 -55.25 67.19
C SER A 6 13.47 -54.55 65.99
N ALA A 7 12.72 -53.47 66.23
CA ALA A 7 12.17 -52.64 65.17
C ALA A 7 13.25 -51.71 64.61
N ILE A 8 13.65 -51.93 63.35
CA ILE A 8 14.51 -51.02 62.59
C ILE A 8 13.59 -50.03 61.86
N LEU A 9 13.70 -48.76 62.23
CA LEU A 9 13.04 -47.63 61.59
C LEU A 9 13.81 -47.29 60.31
N VAL A 10 13.28 -47.65 59.14
CA VAL A 10 13.84 -47.23 57.84
C VAL A 10 13.28 -45.85 57.51
N LEU A 11 14.12 -44.84 57.65
CA LEU A 11 13.82 -43.44 57.31
C LEU A 11 14.15 -43.24 55.82
N VAL A 12 13.12 -43.34 54.97
CA VAL A 12 13.23 -43.02 53.54
C VAL A 12 13.28 -41.49 53.41
N VAL A 13 14.48 -40.95 53.26
CA VAL A 13 14.69 -39.55 52.88
C VAL A 13 14.33 -39.41 51.40
N MET A 14 13.11 -38.94 51.12
CA MET A 14 12.75 -38.44 49.81
C MET A 14 13.40 -37.07 49.63
N THR A 15 14.53 -37.04 48.93
CA THR A 15 15.07 -35.80 48.36
C THR A 15 14.12 -35.34 47.25
N LEU A 16 13.14 -34.51 47.62
CA LEU A 16 12.37 -33.72 46.67
C LEU A 16 13.34 -32.74 46.00
N GLY A 17 13.64 -33.01 44.74
CA GLY A 17 14.31 -32.06 43.87
C GLY A 17 13.48 -30.78 43.83
N ALA A 18 14.13 -29.66 44.14
CA ALA A 18 13.61 -28.33 43.89
C ALA A 18 13.52 -28.11 42.37
N GLY A 19 12.45 -28.63 41.77
CA GLY A 19 12.06 -28.38 40.39
C GLY A 19 10.79 -27.53 40.39
N CYS A 20 10.94 -26.27 39.97
CA CYS A 20 9.90 -25.42 39.39
C CYS A 20 8.56 -25.33 40.15
N LEU A 21 8.52 -24.59 41.26
CA LEU A 21 7.29 -23.94 41.73
C LEU A 21 7.24 -22.50 41.21
N GLY A 22 7.15 -22.36 39.89
CA GLY A 22 6.79 -21.11 39.23
C GLY A 22 5.55 -21.37 38.38
N GLY A 23 4.38 -20.93 38.85
CA GLY A 23 3.15 -20.92 38.06
C GLY A 23 1.98 -21.71 38.66
N LEU A 24 1.20 -21.06 39.52
CA LEU A 24 -0.18 -21.47 39.84
C LEU A 24 -1.20 -20.37 39.50
N SER A 25 -0.78 -19.34 38.76
CA SER A 25 -1.69 -18.33 38.21
C SER A 25 -1.79 -18.54 36.70
N PRO A 26 -2.99 -18.58 36.11
CA PRO A 26 -3.15 -18.63 34.67
C PRO A 26 -2.45 -17.42 34.02
N PRO A 27 -1.96 -17.55 32.78
CA PRO A 27 -1.39 -16.42 32.06
C PRO A 27 -2.43 -15.32 31.89
N ALA A 28 -1.95 -14.10 31.66
CA ALA A 28 -2.77 -12.91 31.41
C ALA A 28 -3.82 -13.12 30.33
N ALA A 29 -3.37 -13.72 29.25
CA ALA A 29 -4.08 -13.98 28.02
C ALA A 29 -3.49 -15.24 27.39
N VAL A 30 -4.30 -15.98 26.66
CA VAL A 30 -3.87 -17.06 25.77
C VAL A 30 -4.15 -16.60 24.34
N PRO A 31 -3.10 -16.29 23.56
CA PRO A 31 -3.26 -15.81 22.20
C PRO A 31 -3.54 -16.94 21.21
N PRO A 32 -3.99 -16.60 19.99
CA PRO A 32 -4.08 -17.53 18.88
C PRO A 32 -2.74 -18.20 18.58
N THR A 33 -2.78 -19.47 18.20
CA THR A 33 -1.59 -20.19 17.74
C THR A 33 -1.98 -21.26 16.72
N ILE A 34 -1.08 -21.54 15.80
CA ILE A 34 -1.23 -22.58 14.80
C ILE A 34 -1.00 -23.93 15.45
N VAL A 35 -1.93 -24.86 15.20
CA VAL A 35 -1.74 -26.28 15.45
C VAL A 35 -1.72 -26.99 14.10
N PRO A 36 -0.55 -27.46 13.61
CA PRO A 36 -0.46 -28.12 12.31
C PRO A 36 -1.40 -29.32 12.18
N VAL A 37 -2.06 -29.44 11.03
CA VAL A 37 -3.00 -30.52 10.71
C VAL A 37 -2.29 -31.58 9.86
N GLU A 38 -1.81 -32.63 10.51
CA GLU A 38 -1.09 -33.71 9.85
C GLU A 38 -1.90 -34.39 8.76
N GLY A 39 -1.26 -34.68 7.62
CA GLY A 39 -1.89 -35.31 6.46
C GLY A 39 -2.76 -34.38 5.60
N ALA A 40 -2.79 -33.07 5.91
CA ALA A 40 -3.37 -32.08 5.01
C ALA A 40 -2.66 -32.06 3.65
N SER A 41 -3.40 -31.73 2.61
CA SER A 41 -2.90 -31.57 1.24
C SER A 41 -3.31 -30.23 0.67
N LEU A 42 -2.47 -29.69 -0.21
CA LEU A 42 -2.74 -28.44 -0.90
C LEU A 42 -2.82 -28.70 -2.41
N ASP A 43 -3.98 -28.45 -3.00
CA ASP A 43 -4.24 -28.77 -4.41
C ASP A 43 -3.63 -27.74 -5.38
N HIS A 44 -3.46 -26.50 -4.93
CA HIS A 44 -2.95 -25.41 -5.74
C HIS A 44 -2.00 -24.53 -4.92
N LEU A 45 -0.88 -24.15 -5.55
CA LEU A 45 0.03 -23.15 -5.02
C LEU A 45 -0.20 -21.83 -5.75
N PRO A 46 -0.34 -20.72 -5.02
CA PRO A 46 -0.51 -19.42 -5.65
C PRO A 46 0.78 -19.02 -6.38
N VAL A 47 0.59 -18.30 -7.47
CA VAL A 47 1.65 -17.66 -8.26
C VAL A 47 1.28 -16.19 -8.35
N TYR A 48 2.20 -15.33 -7.94
CA TYR A 48 1.99 -13.90 -7.96
C TYR A 48 2.89 -13.28 -9.01
N THR A 49 2.27 -12.64 -10.00
CA THR A 49 2.96 -11.77 -10.95
C THR A 49 2.52 -10.34 -10.65
N PHE A 50 3.47 -9.44 -10.45
CA PHE A 50 3.19 -8.07 -10.05
C PHE A 50 4.20 -7.09 -10.65
N PRO A 51 3.79 -5.84 -10.91
CA PRO A 51 4.69 -4.83 -11.45
C PRO A 51 5.69 -4.41 -10.37
N PHE A 52 6.95 -4.25 -10.77
CA PHE A 52 8.00 -3.69 -9.94
C PHE A 52 9.00 -2.96 -10.84
N GLU A 53 9.23 -1.69 -10.54
CA GLU A 53 10.03 -0.79 -11.37
C GLU A 53 9.64 -0.81 -12.86
N ASP A 54 10.57 -1.12 -13.77
CA ASP A 54 10.34 -1.11 -15.21
C ASP A 54 9.84 -2.44 -15.79
N GLY A 55 9.51 -3.40 -14.93
CA GLY A 55 9.09 -4.74 -15.35
C GLY A 55 8.05 -5.40 -14.45
N GLU A 56 7.99 -6.73 -14.53
CA GLU A 56 7.15 -7.57 -13.69
C GLU A 56 8.01 -8.61 -13.00
N GLU A 57 7.69 -8.87 -11.74
CA GLU A 57 8.30 -9.92 -10.94
C GLU A 57 7.32 -11.05 -10.71
N THR A 58 7.85 -12.26 -10.53
CA THR A 58 7.04 -13.44 -10.25
C THR A 58 7.56 -14.18 -9.02
N ILE A 59 6.67 -14.35 -8.04
CA ILE A 59 6.94 -15.11 -6.82
C ILE A 59 6.09 -16.37 -6.82
N ARG A 60 6.75 -17.51 -6.58
CA ARG A 60 6.11 -18.81 -6.36
C ARG A 60 6.94 -19.61 -5.36
N ILE A 61 6.42 -19.76 -4.15
CA ILE A 61 6.95 -20.67 -3.14
C ILE A 61 5.96 -21.78 -2.81
N GLY A 62 6.48 -22.91 -2.35
CA GLY A 62 5.68 -23.93 -1.67
C GLY A 62 5.38 -23.51 -0.23
N ILE A 63 4.18 -23.81 0.25
CA ILE A 63 3.81 -23.69 1.67
C ILE A 63 3.55 -25.07 2.26
N ASP A 64 3.83 -25.24 3.55
CA ASP A 64 3.56 -26.48 4.27
C ASP A 64 2.05 -26.67 4.41
N PRO A 65 1.44 -27.73 3.81
CA PRO A 65 0.01 -27.94 3.88
C PRO A 65 -0.54 -28.13 5.30
N ALA A 66 0.24 -28.72 6.20
CA ALA A 66 -0.19 -28.97 7.58
C ALA A 66 -0.25 -27.66 8.38
N VAL A 67 0.75 -26.79 8.22
CA VAL A 67 0.76 -25.46 8.85
C VAL A 67 -0.33 -24.58 8.26
N TYR A 68 -0.51 -24.59 6.94
CA TYR A 68 -1.56 -23.83 6.27
C TYR A 68 -2.96 -24.25 6.72
N ALA A 69 -3.27 -25.56 6.72
CA ALA A 69 -4.54 -26.05 7.24
C ALA A 69 -4.72 -25.71 8.72
N GLY A 70 -3.67 -25.87 9.53
CA GLY A 70 -3.67 -25.49 10.94
C GLY A 70 -3.95 -24.01 11.18
N ALA A 71 -3.45 -23.12 10.33
CA ALA A 71 -3.74 -21.69 10.39
C ALA A 71 -5.23 -21.39 10.09
N LYS A 72 -5.83 -22.10 9.14
CA LYS A 72 -7.26 -21.95 8.81
C LYS A 72 -8.18 -22.50 9.90
N GLU A 73 -7.76 -23.55 10.59
CA GLU A 73 -8.53 -24.20 11.66
C GLU A 73 -8.28 -23.61 13.07
N ALA A 74 -7.27 -22.75 13.22
CA ALA A 74 -6.88 -22.20 14.50
C ALA A 74 -8.01 -21.41 15.18
N ASP A 75 -8.10 -21.50 16.50
CA ASP A 75 -8.91 -20.57 17.29
C ASP A 75 -8.25 -19.18 17.26
N ARG A 76 -8.82 -18.27 16.48
CA ARG A 76 -8.30 -16.93 16.25
C ARG A 76 -8.62 -15.94 17.36
N ARG A 77 -9.21 -16.38 18.48
CA ARG A 77 -9.58 -15.49 19.58
C ARG A 77 -8.47 -15.32 20.61
N LEU A 78 -8.38 -14.12 21.18
CA LEU A 78 -7.60 -13.88 22.38
C LEU A 78 -8.44 -14.22 23.62
N HIS A 79 -8.02 -15.21 24.39
CA HIS A 79 -8.69 -15.57 25.65
C HIS A 79 -8.06 -14.82 26.82
N LEU A 80 -8.78 -13.83 27.38
CA LEU A 80 -8.32 -13.02 28.50
C LEU A 80 -8.69 -13.67 29.84
N TYR A 81 -7.72 -13.74 30.77
CA TYR A 81 -7.93 -14.21 32.15
C TYR A 81 -7.82 -13.08 33.19
N ARG A 82 -7.59 -11.86 32.72
CA ARG A 82 -7.66 -10.59 33.47
C ARG A 82 -8.11 -9.49 32.51
N ASP A 83 -8.70 -8.43 33.06
CA ASP A 83 -8.96 -7.21 32.28
C ASP A 83 -7.63 -6.57 31.89
N LEU A 84 -7.46 -6.37 30.58
CA LEU A 84 -6.33 -5.66 29.95
C LEU A 84 -6.91 -4.48 29.17
N SER A 85 -6.21 -3.34 29.17
CA SER A 85 -6.59 -2.23 28.30
C SER A 85 -6.35 -2.59 26.83
N GLU A 86 -6.96 -1.83 25.90
CA GLU A 86 -6.75 -2.01 24.47
C GLU A 86 -5.27 -1.92 24.09
N GLU A 87 -4.53 -1.00 24.70
CA GLU A 87 -3.10 -0.82 24.50
C GLU A 87 -2.26 -2.01 25.01
N GLU A 88 -2.82 -2.85 25.89
CA GLU A 88 -2.17 -4.05 26.40
C GLU A 88 -2.51 -5.30 25.59
N TRP A 89 -3.80 -5.52 25.28
CA TRP A 89 -4.22 -6.77 24.64
C TRP A 89 -4.06 -6.76 23.12
N ILE A 90 -4.21 -5.61 22.46
CA ILE A 90 -4.10 -5.49 21.00
C ILE A 90 -2.68 -5.88 20.52
N PRO A 91 -1.58 -5.40 21.14
CA PRO A 91 -0.25 -5.86 20.77
C PRO A 91 -0.05 -7.36 20.94
N ILE A 92 -0.53 -7.94 22.05
CA ILE A 92 -0.44 -9.39 22.31
C ILE A 92 -1.15 -10.17 21.19
N TYR A 93 -2.32 -9.69 20.78
CA TYR A 93 -3.14 -10.32 19.76
C TYR A 93 -2.43 -10.35 18.40
N TYR A 94 -2.09 -9.19 17.84
CA TYR A 94 -1.51 -9.12 16.50
C TYR A 94 -0.10 -9.69 16.42
N GLN A 95 0.71 -9.57 17.48
CA GLN A 95 2.04 -10.18 17.51
C GLN A 95 1.98 -11.71 17.47
N ALA A 96 0.91 -12.33 17.99
CA ALA A 96 0.75 -13.78 17.93
C ALA A 96 0.60 -14.28 16.48
N PHE A 97 -0.16 -13.56 15.65
CA PHE A 97 -0.28 -13.89 14.22
C PHE A 97 1.03 -13.69 13.46
N ALA A 98 1.73 -12.57 13.70
CA ALA A 98 2.97 -12.25 13.00
C ALA A 98 4.13 -13.19 13.37
N ASN A 99 4.15 -13.70 14.61
CA ASN A 99 5.29 -14.39 15.21
C ASN A 99 5.03 -15.86 15.59
N ASP A 100 3.94 -16.48 15.12
CA ASP A 100 3.76 -17.93 15.33
C ASP A 100 4.93 -18.70 14.71
N SER A 101 5.62 -19.48 15.54
CA SER A 101 6.87 -20.16 15.16
C SER A 101 6.71 -21.18 14.03
N HIS A 102 5.50 -21.71 13.80
CA HIS A 102 5.26 -22.65 12.69
C HIS A 102 5.36 -21.96 11.32
N GLN A 103 5.31 -20.63 11.26
CA GLN A 103 5.43 -19.86 10.03
C GLN A 103 6.87 -19.50 9.66
N GLU A 104 7.87 -19.76 10.52
CA GLU A 104 9.26 -19.41 10.21
C GLU A 104 9.78 -20.04 8.90
N PRO A 105 9.50 -21.32 8.58
CA PRO A 105 9.87 -21.88 7.28
C PRO A 105 9.18 -21.19 6.10
N PHE A 106 7.93 -20.78 6.26
CA PHE A 106 7.19 -20.02 5.24
C PHE A 106 7.85 -18.66 4.97
N TYR A 107 8.14 -17.89 6.03
CA TYR A 107 8.85 -16.62 5.89
C TYR A 107 10.22 -16.79 5.25
N ALA A 108 10.99 -17.78 5.70
CA ALA A 108 12.33 -18.05 5.16
C ALA A 108 12.30 -18.35 3.66
N ASN A 109 11.34 -19.16 3.19
CA ASN A 109 11.18 -19.48 1.78
C ASN A 109 10.78 -18.25 0.95
N LEU A 110 9.84 -17.44 1.45
CA LEU A 110 9.36 -16.24 0.76
C LEU A 110 10.47 -15.17 0.67
N ILE A 111 11.20 -14.97 1.77
CA ILE A 111 12.37 -14.10 1.83
C ILE A 111 13.47 -14.58 0.88
N ALA A 112 13.73 -15.89 0.79
CA ALA A 112 14.72 -16.41 -0.15
C ALA A 112 14.36 -16.04 -1.60
N ALA A 113 13.09 -16.16 -1.99
CA ALA A 113 12.62 -15.74 -3.32
C ALA A 113 12.80 -14.22 -3.56
N PHE A 114 12.53 -13.37 -2.56
CA PHE A 114 12.82 -11.94 -2.69
C PHE A 114 14.31 -11.63 -2.78
N ARG A 115 15.16 -12.33 -2.02
CA ARG A 115 16.61 -12.14 -2.06
C ARG A 115 17.18 -12.54 -3.43
N GLU A 116 16.62 -13.55 -4.10
CA GLU A 116 17.01 -13.88 -5.48
C GLU A 116 16.74 -12.71 -6.44
N ILE A 117 15.58 -12.06 -6.32
CA ILE A 117 15.27 -10.85 -7.11
C ILE A 117 16.22 -9.70 -6.73
N ARG A 118 16.43 -9.49 -5.43
CA ARG A 118 17.35 -8.47 -4.90
C ARG A 118 18.74 -8.59 -5.52
N ASP A 119 19.30 -9.80 -5.50
CA ASP A 119 20.66 -10.08 -5.95
C ASP A 119 20.76 -9.98 -7.48
N ARG A 120 19.74 -10.42 -8.21
CA ARG A 120 19.67 -10.33 -9.67
C ARG A 120 19.61 -8.87 -10.14
N GLU A 121 18.78 -8.05 -9.50
CA GLU A 121 18.54 -6.64 -9.89
C GLU A 121 19.44 -5.63 -9.17
N GLY A 122 20.29 -6.11 -8.24
CA GLY A 122 21.18 -5.26 -7.46
C GLY A 122 20.42 -4.23 -6.62
N LEU A 123 19.32 -4.64 -5.98
CA LEU A 123 18.49 -3.73 -5.20
C LEU A 123 19.18 -3.32 -3.89
N ASP A 124 19.14 -2.03 -3.60
CA ASP A 124 19.53 -1.48 -2.29
C ASP A 124 18.43 -1.76 -1.25
N ASP A 125 18.67 -1.36 0.01
CA ASP A 125 17.73 -1.63 1.10
C ASP A 125 16.37 -0.94 0.91
N ASP A 126 16.29 0.20 0.23
CA ASP A 126 15.01 0.88 -0.03
C ASP A 126 14.24 0.18 -1.14
N ARG A 127 14.89 -0.09 -2.28
CA ARG A 127 14.29 -0.81 -3.42
C ARG A 127 13.88 -2.23 -3.05
N TYR A 128 14.64 -2.90 -2.19
CA TYR A 128 14.29 -4.23 -1.69
C TYR A 128 13.04 -4.20 -0.79
N LEU A 129 12.94 -3.21 0.10
CA LEU A 129 11.71 -3.01 0.88
C LEU A 129 10.51 -2.72 -0.02
N GLU A 130 10.71 -1.92 -1.06
CA GLU A 130 9.69 -1.56 -2.06
C GLU A 130 9.24 -2.79 -2.87
N LEU A 131 10.15 -3.71 -3.20
CA LEU A 131 9.80 -5.00 -3.83
C LEU A 131 8.85 -5.82 -2.95
N VAL A 132 9.19 -5.98 -1.66
CA VAL A 132 8.37 -6.74 -0.71
C VAL A 132 7.02 -6.03 -0.52
N THR A 133 7.02 -4.71 -0.43
CA THR A 133 5.81 -3.89 -0.34
C THR A 133 4.93 -4.05 -1.58
N ALA A 134 5.49 -3.94 -2.78
CA ALA A 134 4.78 -4.06 -4.05
C ALA A 134 4.15 -5.46 -4.20
N PHE A 135 4.88 -6.52 -3.81
CA PHE A 135 4.32 -7.87 -3.74
C PHE A 135 3.09 -7.92 -2.84
N VAL A 136 3.19 -7.44 -1.60
CA VAL A 136 2.04 -7.50 -0.68
C VAL A 136 0.88 -6.65 -1.19
N GLN A 137 1.14 -5.44 -1.70
CA GLN A 137 0.12 -4.58 -2.31
C GLN A 137 -0.56 -5.25 -3.51
N SER A 138 0.13 -6.11 -4.25
CA SER A 138 -0.42 -6.83 -5.41
C SER A 138 -1.41 -7.94 -5.04
N ILE A 139 -1.36 -8.46 -3.80
CA ILE A 139 -2.32 -9.48 -3.34
C ILE A 139 -3.73 -8.85 -3.35
N PRO A 140 -4.74 -9.46 -4.00
CA PRO A 140 -6.11 -8.96 -4.00
C PRO A 140 -6.64 -8.57 -2.61
N TYR A 141 -7.20 -7.35 -2.51
CA TYR A 141 -7.90 -6.91 -1.30
C TYR A 141 -9.32 -7.49 -1.27
N ARG A 142 -9.64 -8.27 -0.24
CA ARG A 142 -11.00 -8.80 -0.01
C ARG A 142 -11.36 -8.76 1.46
N THR A 143 -12.52 -8.20 1.75
CA THR A 143 -13.14 -8.23 3.08
C THR A 143 -14.18 -9.35 3.12
N ASP A 144 -14.16 -10.15 4.19
CA ASP A 144 -15.23 -11.09 4.50
C ASP A 144 -15.89 -10.66 5.81
N ASP A 145 -17.06 -10.03 5.73
CA ASP A 145 -17.79 -9.53 6.90
C ASP A 145 -18.17 -10.66 7.89
N SER A 146 -18.04 -11.93 7.51
CA SER A 146 -18.28 -13.08 8.39
C SER A 146 -17.06 -13.52 9.21
N ILE A 147 -15.86 -13.06 8.85
CA ILE A 147 -14.60 -13.34 9.54
C ILE A 147 -13.96 -12.01 9.90
N THR A 148 -14.05 -11.64 11.18
CA THR A 148 -13.49 -10.37 11.68
C THR A 148 -12.08 -10.51 12.22
N GLU A 149 -11.62 -11.75 12.42
CA GLU A 149 -10.30 -12.06 12.94
C GLU A 149 -9.26 -12.18 11.81
N PRO A 150 -8.05 -11.61 11.99
CA PRO A 150 -7.01 -11.68 10.98
C PRO A 150 -6.61 -13.12 10.67
N LYS A 151 -6.18 -13.32 9.44
CA LYS A 151 -5.51 -14.52 8.96
C LYS A 151 -4.07 -14.53 9.45
N PHE A 152 -3.52 -15.73 9.57
CA PHE A 152 -2.08 -15.87 9.70
C PHE A 152 -1.40 -15.55 8.34
N PRO A 153 -0.20 -14.95 8.32
CA PRO A 153 0.52 -14.61 7.09
C PRO A 153 0.66 -15.74 6.04
N ILE A 154 0.85 -16.99 6.48
CA ILE A 154 0.85 -18.15 5.57
C ILE A 154 -0.49 -18.36 4.86
N GLU A 155 -1.61 -18.02 5.52
CA GLU A 155 -2.95 -18.11 4.97
C GLU A 155 -3.23 -16.97 3.99
N THR A 156 -2.85 -15.73 4.31
CA THR A 156 -2.94 -14.61 3.36
C THR A 156 -2.19 -14.91 2.06
N TYR A 157 -0.98 -15.49 2.17
CA TYR A 157 -0.24 -15.95 0.99
C TYR A 157 -0.92 -17.14 0.30
N GLY A 158 -1.43 -18.12 1.05
CA GLY A 158 -2.02 -19.34 0.48
C GLY A 158 -3.36 -19.12 -0.23
N ASP A 159 -4.22 -18.26 0.34
CA ASP A 159 -5.54 -17.92 -0.20
C ASP A 159 -5.44 -17.02 -1.44
N GLY A 160 -4.39 -16.21 -1.58
CA GLY A 160 -4.32 -15.23 -2.66
C GLY A 160 -5.10 -13.95 -2.41
N GLU A 161 -5.53 -13.70 -1.17
CA GLU A 161 -6.33 -12.55 -0.80
C GLU A 161 -6.32 -12.30 0.71
N GLY A 162 -6.54 -11.04 1.09
CA GLY A 162 -6.75 -10.62 2.47
C GLY A 162 -7.22 -9.18 2.55
N ASP A 163 -7.62 -8.75 3.74
CA ASP A 163 -7.99 -7.38 4.04
C ASP A 163 -6.80 -6.60 4.66
N CYS A 164 -7.07 -5.52 5.38
CA CYS A 164 -6.06 -4.55 5.79
C CYS A 164 -5.09 -5.09 6.85
N ASP A 165 -5.54 -5.88 7.82
CA ASP A 165 -4.69 -6.44 8.86
C ASP A 165 -3.99 -7.72 8.37
N ASP A 166 -4.66 -8.58 7.61
CA ASP A 166 -4.04 -9.73 6.92
C ASP A 166 -2.76 -9.34 6.16
N LYS A 167 -2.91 -8.35 5.27
CA LYS A 167 -1.82 -7.89 4.40
C LYS A 167 -0.75 -7.15 5.19
N SER A 168 -1.15 -6.37 6.20
CA SER A 168 -0.20 -5.67 7.08
C SER A 168 0.62 -6.62 7.95
N LEU A 169 0.02 -7.69 8.47
CA LEU A 169 0.72 -8.75 9.22
C LEU A 169 1.76 -9.45 8.35
N LEU A 170 1.40 -9.81 7.11
CA LEU A 170 2.33 -10.42 6.16
C LEU A 170 3.52 -9.49 5.85
N LEU A 171 3.27 -8.23 5.50
CA LEU A 171 4.33 -7.27 5.20
C LEU A 171 5.23 -7.02 6.41
N ALA A 172 4.65 -6.74 7.58
CA ALA A 172 5.41 -6.47 8.79
C ALA A 172 6.26 -7.69 9.21
N GLY A 173 5.71 -8.90 9.12
CA GLY A 173 6.42 -10.14 9.41
C GLY A 173 7.63 -10.38 8.50
N LEU A 174 7.49 -10.08 7.20
CA LEU A 174 8.59 -10.18 6.22
C LEU A 174 9.69 -9.14 6.50
N LEU A 175 9.32 -7.87 6.65
CA LEU A 175 10.28 -6.79 6.88
C LEU A 175 11.01 -6.92 8.22
N ALA A 176 10.33 -7.41 9.27
CA ALA A 176 10.96 -7.64 10.57
C ALA A 176 12.10 -8.67 10.46
N ARG A 177 11.87 -9.77 9.75
CA ARG A 177 12.87 -10.84 9.53
C ARG A 177 14.01 -10.42 8.60
N GLU A 178 13.77 -9.43 7.74
CA GLU A 178 14.80 -8.77 6.94
C GLU A 178 15.54 -7.64 7.66
N GLY A 179 15.29 -7.45 8.97
CA GLY A 179 16.06 -6.57 9.83
C GLY A 179 15.67 -5.09 9.74
N TYR A 180 14.47 -4.78 9.24
CA TYR A 180 13.90 -3.44 9.29
C TYR A 180 13.25 -3.18 10.64
N ARG A 181 13.34 -1.92 11.09
CA ARG A 181 12.49 -1.43 12.18
C ARG A 181 11.07 -1.32 11.65
N VAL A 182 10.15 -2.14 12.13
CA VAL A 182 8.79 -2.21 11.59
C VAL A 182 7.76 -2.39 12.69
N ALA A 183 6.60 -1.78 12.50
CA ALA A 183 5.46 -1.88 13.39
C ALA A 183 4.16 -1.97 12.58
N LEU A 184 3.09 -2.47 13.19
CA LEU A 184 1.74 -2.27 12.69
C LEU A 184 1.24 -0.92 13.20
N PHE A 185 0.48 -0.24 12.36
CA PHE A 185 -0.33 0.91 12.72
C PHE A 185 -1.79 0.48 12.79
N TYR A 186 -2.33 0.43 14.00
CA TYR A 186 -3.72 0.10 14.24
C TYR A 186 -4.54 1.37 14.47
N PHE A 187 -5.52 1.61 13.59
CA PHE A 187 -6.46 2.73 13.66
C PHE A 187 -7.83 2.20 14.10
N GLY A 188 -8.05 2.13 15.42
CA GLY A 188 -9.26 1.54 15.99
C GLY A 188 -10.55 2.26 15.58
N ASP A 189 -10.53 3.60 15.54
CA ASP A 189 -11.70 4.41 15.19
C ASP A 189 -12.11 4.22 13.71
N GLU A 190 -11.13 4.04 12.82
CA GLU A 190 -11.34 3.86 11.39
C GLU A 190 -11.44 2.39 10.95
N ALA A 191 -11.28 1.45 11.89
CA ALA A 191 -11.19 0.02 11.63
C ALA A 191 -10.20 -0.30 10.49
N HIS A 192 -8.98 0.25 10.59
CA HIS A 192 -7.95 0.11 9.56
C HIS A 192 -6.61 -0.31 10.15
N MET A 193 -5.84 -1.07 9.38
CA MET A 193 -4.47 -1.42 9.71
C MET A 193 -3.53 -1.11 8.54
N ALA A 194 -2.36 -0.58 8.88
CA ALA A 194 -1.27 -0.32 7.96
C ALA A 194 0.07 -0.75 8.57
N VAL A 195 1.16 -0.56 7.82
CA VAL A 195 2.52 -0.85 8.31
C VAL A 195 3.30 0.46 8.48
N GLY A 196 4.05 0.55 9.56
CA GLY A 196 5.02 1.61 9.81
C GLY A 196 6.45 1.07 9.69
N VAL A 197 7.32 1.70 8.90
CA VAL A 197 8.75 1.35 8.82
C VAL A 197 9.63 2.48 9.32
N GLY A 198 10.71 2.18 10.05
CA GLY A 198 11.70 3.17 10.49
C GLY A 198 12.12 4.07 9.33
N SER A 199 12.08 5.38 9.54
CA SER A 199 12.26 6.34 8.45
C SER A 199 13.20 7.47 8.84
N ALA A 200 14.03 7.87 7.88
CA ALA A 200 14.94 9.01 8.00
C ALA A 200 14.42 10.26 7.28
N GLY A 201 13.15 10.63 7.46
CA GLY A 201 12.66 11.97 7.08
C GLY A 201 11.18 12.08 6.76
N CYS A 202 10.54 10.99 6.30
CA CYS A 202 9.13 10.94 5.96
C CYS A 202 8.35 10.25 7.09
N HIS A 203 8.25 10.96 8.21
CA HIS A 203 7.59 10.50 9.43
C HIS A 203 6.08 10.61 9.31
N TYR A 204 5.37 9.54 9.65
CA TYR A 204 3.93 9.55 9.75
C TYR A 204 3.53 10.15 11.09
N ARG A 205 3.00 11.37 11.03
CA ARG A 205 2.55 12.15 12.20
C ARG A 205 3.65 12.23 13.26
N ASN A 206 3.33 11.90 14.52
CA ASN A 206 4.25 11.96 15.65
C ASN A 206 5.06 10.67 15.86
N THR A 207 5.20 9.83 14.83
CA THR A 207 5.97 8.57 14.90
C THR A 207 7.28 8.67 14.12
N PRO A 208 8.36 7.97 14.51
CA PRO A 208 9.61 7.92 13.74
C PRO A 208 9.53 6.98 12.52
N LEU A 209 8.33 6.61 12.09
CA LEU A 209 8.06 5.58 11.09
C LEU A 209 7.38 6.21 9.87
N ALA A 210 7.72 5.78 8.67
CA ALA A 210 6.98 6.07 7.44
C ALA A 210 5.77 5.14 7.33
N TYR A 211 4.66 5.66 6.83
CA TYR A 211 3.43 4.91 6.57
C TYR A 211 3.56 4.07 5.29
N ILE A 212 3.09 2.83 5.32
CA ILE A 212 2.95 1.97 4.15
C ILE A 212 1.50 1.49 4.11
N GLU A 213 0.77 1.91 3.07
CA GLU A 213 -0.54 1.34 2.76
C GLU A 213 -0.35 -0.04 2.15
N THR A 214 -1.09 -1.04 2.61
CA THR A 214 -1.04 -2.40 2.06
C THR A 214 -2.24 -2.72 1.18
N THR A 215 -3.36 -2.00 1.32
CA THR A 215 -4.62 -2.29 0.63
C THR A 215 -4.61 -1.90 -0.85
N ASN A 216 -3.86 -0.87 -1.21
CA ASN A 216 -3.70 -0.38 -2.58
C ASN A 216 -2.22 -0.11 -2.88
N ALA A 217 -1.85 -0.14 -4.16
CA ALA A 217 -0.53 0.30 -4.60
C ALA A 217 -0.29 1.77 -4.20
N SER A 218 0.79 2.01 -3.46
CA SER A 218 1.15 3.34 -2.95
C SER A 218 2.64 3.41 -2.65
N TYR A 219 3.19 4.63 -2.63
CA TYR A 219 4.57 4.85 -2.21
C TYR A 219 4.70 4.71 -0.69
N VAL A 220 5.82 4.13 -0.26
CA VAL A 220 6.26 4.20 1.12
C VAL A 220 6.37 5.67 1.54
N GLY A 221 5.74 6.05 2.64
CA GLY A 221 5.75 7.40 3.19
C GLY A 221 4.67 8.35 2.66
N ILE A 222 3.87 7.96 1.66
CA ILE A 222 2.72 8.76 1.19
C ILE A 222 1.42 8.04 1.57
N PRO A 223 0.79 8.40 2.71
CA PRO A 223 -0.51 7.85 3.05
C PRO A 223 -1.56 8.30 2.02
N PRO A 224 -2.49 7.42 1.61
CA PRO A 224 -3.58 7.83 0.74
C PRO A 224 -4.48 8.86 1.47
N PRO A 225 -4.99 9.89 0.77
CA PRO A 225 -5.89 10.86 1.40
C PRO A 225 -7.23 10.24 1.78
N VAL A 226 -7.64 9.18 1.09
CA VAL A 226 -8.86 8.40 1.30
C VAL A 226 -8.51 6.94 1.03
N LEU A 227 -8.90 6.05 1.95
CA LEU A 227 -8.73 4.60 1.80
C LEU A 227 -9.67 4.03 0.72
N SER A 228 -9.44 2.78 0.33
CA SER A 228 -10.23 2.09 -0.72
C SER A 228 -11.74 2.08 -0.44
N ASN A 229 -12.13 2.04 0.84
CA ASN A 229 -13.51 2.03 1.31
C ASN A 229 -14.11 3.44 1.51
N GLY A 230 -13.37 4.51 1.19
CA GLY A 230 -13.83 5.89 1.38
C GLY A 230 -13.48 6.51 2.74
N THR A 231 -12.86 5.75 3.65
CA THR A 231 -12.49 6.23 4.99
C THR A 231 -11.30 7.19 4.94
N VAL A 232 -11.32 8.24 5.76
CA VAL A 232 -10.21 9.17 5.94
C VAL A 232 -9.58 8.92 7.31
N LEU A 233 -8.28 8.66 7.36
CA LEU A 233 -7.56 8.44 8.60
C LEU A 233 -7.36 9.75 9.37
N ALA A 234 -7.99 9.87 10.53
CA ALA A 234 -7.96 11.05 11.40
C ALA A 234 -7.31 10.74 12.77
N SER A 235 -7.46 9.53 13.31
CA SER A 235 -6.88 9.11 14.59
C SER A 235 -5.37 8.83 14.52
N ASP A 236 -4.66 9.02 15.64
CA ASP A 236 -3.27 8.58 15.76
C ASP A 236 -3.24 7.06 15.98
N PRO A 237 -2.36 6.31 15.30
CA PRO A 237 -2.38 4.86 15.41
C PRO A 237 -1.82 4.38 16.74
N LEU A 238 -2.37 3.28 17.25
CA LEU A 238 -1.65 2.44 18.21
C LEU A 238 -0.50 1.75 17.45
N VAL A 239 0.73 2.03 17.89
CA VAL A 239 1.94 1.47 17.27
C VAL A 239 2.28 0.14 17.93
N ILE A 240 2.24 -0.95 17.15
CA ILE A 240 2.52 -2.31 17.61
C ILE A 240 3.86 -2.76 17.01
N PRO A 241 4.98 -2.74 17.75
CA PRO A 241 6.27 -3.16 17.22
C PRO A 241 6.26 -4.62 16.78
N VAL A 242 6.78 -4.91 15.59
CA VAL A 242 6.95 -6.27 15.05
C VAL A 242 8.43 -6.60 14.85
N GLY A 243 9.25 -5.62 14.46
CA GLY A 243 10.70 -5.74 14.34
C GLY A 243 11.43 -4.48 14.82
N ASP A 244 12.57 -4.68 15.48
CA ASP A 244 13.39 -3.61 16.05
C ASP A 244 14.76 -3.46 15.35
N GLY A 245 14.89 -4.06 14.16
CA GLY A 245 16.12 -4.09 13.39
C GLY A 245 16.66 -2.70 13.03
N PRO A 246 17.95 -2.60 12.67
CA PRO A 246 18.61 -1.31 12.44
C PRO A 246 18.30 -0.69 11.07
N ARG A 247 17.74 -1.45 10.11
CA ARG A 247 17.44 -0.93 8.77
C ARG A 247 16.23 0.01 8.82
N TYR A 248 16.30 1.08 8.03
CA TYR A 248 15.30 2.11 7.91
C TYR A 248 15.17 2.51 6.44
N TYR A 249 14.01 3.05 6.08
CA TYR A 249 13.74 3.62 4.77
C TYR A 249 14.40 5.00 4.64
N ALA A 250 15.27 5.16 3.64
CA ALA A 250 16.12 6.33 3.46
C ALA A 250 15.75 7.20 2.26
N ALA A 251 14.95 6.70 1.32
CA ALA A 251 14.56 7.40 0.08
C ALA A 251 13.50 8.50 0.26
N CYS A 252 13.26 8.98 1.49
CA CYS A 252 12.25 9.99 1.79
C CYS A 252 12.38 11.28 0.97
N ASP A 253 13.59 11.74 0.64
CA ASP A 253 13.79 12.91 -0.22
C ASP A 253 13.18 12.73 -1.62
N GLN A 254 13.26 11.51 -2.15
CA GLN A 254 12.67 11.18 -3.44
C GLN A 254 11.15 11.09 -3.34
N VAL A 255 10.64 10.46 -2.29
CA VAL A 255 9.21 10.36 -2.00
C VAL A 255 8.58 11.76 -1.84
N MET A 256 9.20 12.65 -1.07
CA MET A 256 8.73 14.04 -0.93
C MET A 256 8.76 14.81 -2.26
N THR A 257 9.71 14.50 -3.14
CA THR A 257 9.74 15.08 -4.50
C THR A 257 8.55 14.58 -5.34
N ILE A 258 8.24 13.28 -5.27
CA ILE A 258 7.09 12.68 -5.94
C ILE A 258 5.77 13.28 -5.41
N GLU A 259 5.61 13.34 -4.08
CA GLU A 259 4.44 13.92 -3.42
C GLU A 259 4.23 15.39 -3.83
N ARG A 260 5.31 16.17 -3.86
CA ARG A 260 5.27 17.56 -4.33
C ARG A 260 4.83 17.64 -5.79
N ALA A 261 5.35 16.78 -6.67
CA ALA A 261 4.95 16.77 -8.07
C ALA A 261 3.48 16.35 -8.24
N LEU A 262 2.99 15.38 -7.48
CA LEU A 262 1.56 15.01 -7.42
C LEU A 262 0.68 16.19 -7.00
N SER A 263 1.08 16.92 -5.96
CA SER A 263 0.35 18.10 -5.46
C SER A 263 0.32 19.23 -6.50
N VAL A 264 1.48 19.59 -7.06
CA VAL A 264 1.61 20.68 -8.04
C VAL A 264 0.88 20.34 -9.34
N SER A 265 1.04 19.13 -9.86
CA SER A 265 0.37 18.71 -11.11
C SER A 265 -1.14 18.70 -10.95
N ARG A 266 -1.69 18.18 -9.84
CA ARG A 266 -3.13 18.25 -9.53
C ARG A 266 -3.62 19.70 -9.52
N ALA A 267 -2.98 20.56 -8.75
CA ALA A 267 -3.38 21.97 -8.66
C ALA A 267 -3.32 22.68 -10.02
N ARG A 268 -2.34 22.32 -10.86
CA ARG A 268 -2.21 22.87 -12.22
C ARG A 268 -3.34 22.39 -13.14
N VAL A 269 -3.73 21.11 -13.08
CA VAL A 269 -4.89 20.59 -13.83
C VAL A 269 -6.18 21.30 -13.40
N GLU A 270 -6.40 21.44 -12.09
CA GLU A 270 -7.56 22.14 -11.53
C GLU A 270 -7.63 23.60 -11.99
N ALA A 271 -6.49 24.28 -12.10
CA ALA A 271 -6.40 25.66 -12.57
C ALA A 271 -6.63 25.78 -14.10
N LEU A 272 -6.12 24.83 -14.90
CA LEU A 272 -6.25 24.86 -16.37
C LEU A 272 -7.66 24.50 -16.86
N ALA A 273 -8.39 23.65 -16.13
CA ALA A 273 -9.71 23.17 -16.52
C ALA A 273 -10.73 24.30 -16.84
N PRO A 274 -10.96 25.29 -15.95
CA PRO A 274 -11.91 26.37 -16.25
C PRO A 274 -11.44 27.27 -17.40
N GLU A 275 -10.13 27.52 -17.54
CA GLU A 275 -9.59 28.34 -18.64
C GLU A 275 -9.80 27.65 -20.00
N LEU A 276 -9.54 26.35 -20.08
CA LEU A 276 -9.80 25.55 -21.28
C LEU A 276 -11.28 25.54 -21.63
N GLY A 277 -12.16 25.36 -20.64
CA GLY A 277 -13.61 25.40 -20.85
C GLY A 277 -14.09 26.76 -21.40
N MET A 278 -13.59 27.86 -20.83
CA MET A 278 -13.92 29.20 -21.29
C MET A 278 -13.44 29.45 -22.73
N ARG A 279 -12.17 29.17 -23.02
CA ARG A 279 -11.60 29.38 -24.37
C ARG A 279 -12.25 28.49 -25.42
N ALA A 280 -12.62 27.26 -25.07
CA ALA A 280 -13.37 26.37 -25.96
C ALA A 280 -14.73 26.98 -26.33
N GLY A 281 -15.43 27.58 -25.35
CA GLY A 281 -16.70 28.28 -25.60
C GLY A 281 -16.54 29.53 -26.48
N GLU A 282 -15.48 30.33 -26.24
CA GLU A 282 -15.17 31.50 -27.07
C GLU A 282 -14.86 31.10 -28.53
N LEU A 283 -14.06 30.06 -28.72
CA LEU A 283 -13.73 29.53 -30.04
C LEU A 283 -14.97 29.04 -30.80
N GLU A 284 -15.90 28.36 -30.12
CA GLU A 284 -17.14 27.91 -30.76
C GLU A 284 -18.00 29.11 -31.20
N ALA A 285 -18.15 30.12 -30.34
CA ALA A 285 -18.90 31.34 -30.68
C ALA A 285 -18.24 32.12 -31.84
N GLU A 286 -16.92 32.24 -31.86
CA GLU A 286 -16.20 32.88 -32.97
C GLU A 286 -16.34 32.12 -34.28
N LYS A 287 -16.29 30.78 -34.22
CA LYS A 287 -16.49 29.91 -35.37
C LYS A 287 -17.90 30.08 -35.95
N GLU A 288 -18.93 30.02 -35.12
CA GLU A 288 -20.32 30.27 -35.53
C GLU A 288 -20.47 31.65 -36.20
N TYR A 289 -19.83 32.69 -35.65
CA TYR A 289 -19.84 34.02 -36.23
C TYR A 289 -19.18 34.06 -37.62
N ILE A 290 -17.99 33.46 -37.76
CA ILE A 290 -17.28 33.39 -39.05
C ILE A 290 -18.10 32.61 -40.09
N GLU A 291 -18.73 31.50 -39.69
CA GLU A 291 -19.60 30.71 -40.57
C GLU A 291 -20.81 31.53 -41.03
N SER A 292 -21.45 32.28 -40.11
CA SER A 292 -22.57 33.18 -40.45
C SER A 292 -22.16 34.28 -41.45
N LEU A 293 -20.98 34.86 -41.25
CA LEU A 293 -20.42 35.89 -42.13
C LEU A 293 -20.09 35.32 -43.51
N GLY A 294 -19.52 34.11 -43.55
CA GLY A 294 -19.26 33.36 -44.77
C GLY A 294 -20.55 33.03 -45.55
N ALA A 295 -21.61 32.61 -44.86
CA ALA A 295 -22.90 32.35 -45.46
C ALA A 295 -23.52 33.62 -46.08
N ARG A 296 -23.43 34.76 -45.38
CA ARG A 296 -23.88 36.08 -45.89
C ARG A 296 -23.08 36.48 -47.13
N MET A 297 -21.76 36.34 -47.10
CA MET A 297 -20.90 36.64 -48.25
C MET A 297 -21.22 35.74 -49.45
N ALA A 298 -21.47 34.44 -49.24
CA ALA A 298 -21.88 33.53 -50.31
C ALA A 298 -23.22 33.94 -50.94
N ALA A 299 -24.18 34.42 -50.15
CA ALA A 299 -25.45 34.93 -50.66
C ALA A 299 -25.27 36.20 -51.52
N LEU A 300 -24.49 37.17 -51.04
CA LEU A 300 -24.18 38.41 -51.79
C LEU A 300 -23.45 38.12 -53.11
N SER A 301 -22.55 37.14 -53.11
CA SER A 301 -21.87 36.70 -54.34
C SER A 301 -22.85 36.12 -55.36
N ARG A 302 -23.87 35.36 -54.91
CA ARG A 302 -24.90 34.78 -55.81
C ARG A 302 -25.87 35.83 -56.34
N SER A 303 -26.19 36.87 -55.57
CA SER A 303 -27.08 37.96 -56.00
C SER A 303 -26.38 39.02 -56.86
N GLY A 304 -25.05 38.95 -57.02
CA GLY A 304 -24.28 39.92 -57.80
C GLY A 304 -24.00 41.24 -57.05
N GLU A 305 -24.19 41.29 -55.73
CA GLU A 305 -23.98 42.48 -54.90
C GLU A 305 -22.51 42.69 -54.52
N VAL A 306 -21.67 42.94 -55.54
CA VAL A 306 -20.21 42.97 -55.42
C VAL A 306 -19.69 44.03 -54.43
N ARG A 307 -20.35 45.20 -54.33
CA ARG A 307 -19.91 46.27 -53.41
C ARG A 307 -20.02 45.85 -51.95
N GLU A 308 -21.15 45.26 -51.56
CA GLU A 308 -21.39 44.84 -50.18
C GLU A 308 -20.57 43.60 -49.83
N TYR A 309 -20.40 42.67 -50.78
CA TYR A 309 -19.46 41.56 -50.63
C TYR A 309 -18.05 42.06 -50.30
N ASN A 310 -17.51 42.97 -51.11
CA ASN A 310 -16.16 43.51 -50.92
C ASN A 310 -16.01 44.29 -49.60
N ARG A 311 -17.10 44.81 -49.05
CA ARG A 311 -17.11 45.48 -47.73
C ARG A 311 -16.93 44.49 -46.57
N LEU A 312 -17.42 43.25 -46.70
CA LEU A 312 -17.32 42.22 -45.65
C LEU A 312 -15.99 41.45 -45.67
N VAL A 313 -15.30 41.40 -46.82
CA VAL A 313 -14.02 40.68 -46.98
C VAL A 313 -12.97 41.05 -45.90
N PRO A 314 -12.72 42.33 -45.59
CA PRO A 314 -11.72 42.69 -44.57
C PRO A 314 -12.10 42.21 -43.16
N GLU A 315 -13.39 42.25 -42.82
CA GLU A 315 -13.90 41.79 -41.53
C GLU A 315 -13.79 40.27 -41.40
N TYR A 316 -14.22 39.54 -42.44
CA TYR A 316 -14.09 38.08 -42.50
C TYR A 316 -12.64 37.66 -42.34
N ASN A 317 -11.73 38.26 -43.12
CA ASN A 317 -10.31 37.95 -43.06
C ASN A 317 -9.68 38.30 -41.71
N ARG A 318 -10.14 39.37 -41.03
CA ARG A 318 -9.70 39.70 -39.67
C ARG A 318 -10.15 38.64 -38.69
N LYS A 319 -11.45 38.32 -38.67
CA LYS A 319 -12.01 37.32 -37.75
C LYS A 319 -11.42 35.93 -37.94
N ALA A 320 -11.20 35.51 -39.19
CA ALA A 320 -10.52 34.26 -39.47
C ALA A 320 -9.07 34.22 -38.94
N ARG A 321 -8.34 35.36 -38.98
CA ARG A 321 -7.01 35.44 -38.36
C ARG A 321 -7.08 35.39 -36.84
N ASP A 322 -7.95 36.18 -36.23
CA ASP A 322 -8.14 36.22 -34.78
C ASP A 322 -8.49 34.82 -34.24
N TYR A 323 -9.42 34.13 -34.90
CA TYR A 323 -9.79 32.74 -34.59
C TYR A 323 -8.59 31.79 -34.71
N ASN A 324 -7.84 31.86 -35.81
CA ASN A 324 -6.66 31.00 -35.99
C ASN A 324 -5.58 31.25 -34.92
N ASP A 325 -5.44 32.50 -34.44
CA ASP A 325 -4.52 32.87 -33.37
C ASP A 325 -5.00 32.34 -32.02
N ALA A 326 -6.30 32.46 -31.73
CA ALA A 326 -6.95 31.91 -30.55
C ALA A 326 -6.84 30.37 -30.51
N VAL A 327 -7.03 29.68 -31.64
CA VAL A 327 -6.86 28.22 -31.75
C VAL A 327 -5.43 27.80 -31.39
N ARG A 328 -4.40 28.55 -31.84
CA ARG A 328 -3.01 28.24 -31.49
C ARG A 328 -2.73 28.41 -29.99
N SER A 329 -3.27 29.47 -29.39
CA SER A 329 -3.15 29.71 -27.95
C SER A 329 -3.88 28.63 -27.14
N TYR A 330 -5.09 28.26 -27.55
CA TYR A 330 -5.85 27.17 -26.95
C TYR A 330 -5.10 25.83 -27.03
N ASN A 331 -4.56 25.48 -28.20
CA ASN A 331 -3.81 24.23 -28.39
C ASN A 331 -2.55 24.17 -27.51
N THR A 332 -1.91 25.32 -27.25
CA THR A 332 -0.76 25.38 -26.34
C THR A 332 -1.16 25.04 -24.91
N LEU A 333 -2.26 25.62 -24.42
CA LEU A 333 -2.79 25.31 -23.08
C LEU A 333 -3.30 23.87 -22.97
N LEU A 334 -3.90 23.36 -24.03
CA LEU A 334 -4.39 21.99 -24.09
C LEU A 334 -3.22 20.99 -23.97
N GLU A 335 -2.10 21.27 -24.64
CA GLU A 335 -0.91 20.44 -24.57
C GLU A 335 -0.25 20.47 -23.19
N GLU A 336 -0.21 21.65 -22.54
CA GLU A 336 0.26 21.77 -21.16
C GLU A 336 -0.62 20.96 -20.19
N SER A 337 -1.93 21.05 -20.34
CA SER A 337 -2.90 20.27 -19.54
C SER A 337 -2.70 18.78 -19.73
N ARG A 338 -2.56 18.31 -20.98
CA ARG A 338 -2.28 16.89 -21.29
C ARG A 338 -0.99 16.41 -20.64
N THR A 339 0.10 17.14 -20.82
CA THR A 339 1.39 16.79 -20.22
C THR A 339 1.30 16.70 -18.69
N THR A 340 0.57 17.62 -18.07
CA THR A 340 0.37 17.65 -16.62
C THR A 340 -0.49 16.47 -16.14
N VAL A 341 -1.57 16.16 -16.85
CA VAL A 341 -2.44 15.00 -16.56
C VAL A 341 -1.67 13.69 -16.73
N ASP A 342 -0.89 13.56 -17.79
CA ASP A 342 -0.08 12.37 -18.08
C ASP A 342 0.97 12.13 -16.98
N LEU A 343 1.63 13.19 -16.52
CA LEU A 343 2.53 13.10 -15.38
C LEU A 343 1.80 12.64 -14.12
N TYR A 344 0.70 13.32 -13.76
CA TYR A 344 -0.07 12.98 -12.56
C TYR A 344 -0.53 11.52 -12.59
N ASN A 345 -1.10 11.08 -13.71
CA ASN A 345 -1.55 9.71 -13.90
C ASN A 345 -0.39 8.72 -13.80
N HIS A 346 0.76 9.02 -14.40
CA HIS A 346 1.94 8.18 -14.30
C HIS A 346 2.38 8.03 -12.83
N LEU A 347 2.54 9.13 -12.11
CA LEU A 347 2.97 9.11 -10.70
C LEU A 347 1.98 8.33 -9.81
N VAL A 348 0.67 8.38 -10.05
CA VAL A 348 -0.31 7.61 -9.26
C VAL A 348 -0.30 6.12 -9.61
N THR A 349 -0.10 5.77 -10.88
CA THR A 349 -0.20 4.37 -11.36
C THR A 349 1.11 3.59 -11.27
N HIS A 350 2.24 4.27 -11.09
CA HIS A 350 3.58 3.68 -11.03
C HIS A 350 4.19 3.77 -9.61
N ALA A 351 3.35 3.61 -8.58
CA ALA A 351 3.81 3.59 -7.19
C ALA A 351 4.81 2.45 -6.88
N HIS A 352 4.82 1.40 -7.70
CA HIS A 352 5.79 0.30 -7.68
C HIS A 352 7.16 0.66 -8.30
N ASP A 353 7.30 1.84 -8.88
CA ASP A 353 8.53 2.36 -9.51
C ASP A 353 8.89 3.73 -8.93
N ARG A 354 9.33 3.77 -7.66
CA ARG A 354 9.83 5.03 -7.07
C ARG A 354 10.97 5.62 -7.90
N PRO A 355 12.03 4.89 -8.31
CA PRO A 355 13.14 5.51 -9.04
C PRO A 355 12.71 6.21 -10.33
N GLY A 356 11.89 5.57 -11.17
CA GLY A 356 11.38 6.16 -12.40
C GLY A 356 10.41 7.32 -12.14
N SER A 357 9.51 7.16 -11.19
CA SER A 357 8.59 8.22 -10.76
C SER A 357 9.32 9.45 -10.21
N TYR A 358 10.39 9.24 -9.43
CA TYR A 358 11.24 10.32 -8.93
C TYR A 358 11.91 11.09 -10.07
N LEU A 359 12.45 10.41 -11.08
CA LEU A 359 13.10 11.07 -12.22
C LEU A 359 12.11 11.97 -12.98
N ARG A 360 10.89 11.50 -13.20
CA ARG A 360 9.83 12.27 -13.87
C ARG A 360 9.34 13.44 -13.02
N ALA A 361 9.05 13.20 -11.74
CA ALA A 361 8.67 14.23 -10.79
C ALA A 361 9.72 15.34 -10.70
N ARG A 362 11.00 14.97 -10.62
CA ARG A 362 12.11 15.92 -10.56
C ARG A 362 12.28 16.73 -11.85
N ALA A 363 12.06 16.11 -13.02
CA ALA A 363 12.11 16.82 -14.29
C ALA A 363 11.02 17.88 -14.36
N TYR A 364 9.77 17.51 -14.05
CA TYR A 364 8.63 18.42 -14.04
C TYR A 364 8.80 19.59 -13.06
N LEU A 365 9.31 19.35 -11.86
CA LEU A 365 9.49 20.41 -10.85
C LEU A 365 10.64 21.39 -11.15
N ARG A 366 11.46 21.13 -12.18
CA ARG A 366 12.54 22.03 -12.62
C ARG A 366 12.16 22.94 -13.78
N GLU A 367 11.11 22.56 -14.51
CA GLU A 367 10.45 23.39 -15.53
C GLU A 367 9.60 24.47 -14.85
#